data_AF-X1V7D2-F1
#
_entry.id   AF-X1V7D2-F1
#
_cell.length_a   1.000
_cell.length_b   1.000
_cell.length_c   1.000
_cell.angle_alpha   90.00
_cell.angle_beta   90.00
_cell.angle_gamma   90.00
#
_symmetry.space_group_name_H-M   'P 1'
#
loop_
_entity.id
_entity.type
_entity.pdbx_description
1 polymer ?
#
loop_
_entity_poly.entity_id
_entity_poly.type
_entity_poly.pdbx_seq_one_letter_code
_entity_poly.pdbx_strand_id
1 'polypeptide(L)'
;KLRVIASDISRGRLLVLPQDIADFGVRPGDLNVAAAVRMSMSIPFFYEPVKLRNMKTNQVSYIVDGGILSNFPVWLFDTEGEVSAWPTFGFKLVEPDEEMQVPHRIRGPISLLAALFSTMMEAHDARYIKDEQFIRTIPIPTLGVGTTEFDISREKSEALYQSGREAAEKFFDIWDFTEYVNKYRGSKPRIDRVRRLKSG
;
A
#
# COMPACT_ATOMS: atom_id res chain seq x y z
N LYS A 1 -16.60 2.42 0.72
CA LYS A 1 -16.36 1.56 -0.48
C LYS A 1 -14.94 1.01 -0.37
N LEU A 2 -14.73 -0.29 -0.57
CA LEU A 2 -13.40 -0.88 -0.53
C LEU A 2 -12.63 -0.57 -1.82
N ARG A 3 -11.35 -0.25 -1.70
CA ARG A 3 -10.39 -0.25 -2.81
C ARG A 3 -9.15 -1.00 -2.37
N VAL A 4 -8.61 -1.82 -3.28
CA VAL A 4 -7.46 -2.67 -3.02
C VAL A 4 -6.47 -2.53 -4.16
N ILE A 5 -5.18 -2.56 -3.85
CA ILE A 5 -4.12 -2.42 -4.85
C ILE A 5 -3.46 -3.76 -5.13
N ALA A 6 -3.25 -4.07 -6.40
CA ALA A 6 -2.43 -5.19 -6.83
C ALA A 6 -1.52 -4.75 -7.98
N SER A 7 -0.54 -5.58 -8.34
CA SER A 7 0.40 -5.31 -9.42
C SER A 7 0.20 -6.32 -10.56
N ASP A 8 -0.09 -5.84 -11.77
CA ASP A 8 -0.04 -6.65 -12.99
C ASP A 8 1.40 -6.62 -13.52
N ILE A 9 2.18 -7.64 -13.19
CA ILE A 9 3.58 -7.75 -13.61
C ILE A 9 3.73 -8.15 -15.08
N SER A 10 2.69 -8.70 -15.72
CA SER A 10 2.72 -8.98 -17.16
C SER A 10 2.64 -7.71 -17.99
N ARG A 11 1.95 -6.69 -17.48
CA ARG A 11 1.78 -5.40 -18.14
C ARG A 11 2.53 -4.25 -17.45
N GLY A 12 3.23 -4.52 -16.35
CA GLY A 12 4.02 -3.55 -15.60
C GLY A 12 3.19 -2.39 -15.05
N ARG A 13 1.98 -2.66 -14.53
CA ARG A 13 1.06 -1.60 -14.08
C ARG A 13 0.37 -1.91 -12.76
N LEU A 14 -0.02 -0.85 -12.07
CA LEU A 14 -0.88 -0.91 -10.89
C LEU A 14 -2.32 -1.28 -11.28
N LEU A 15 -3.00 -2.04 -10.44
CA LEU A 15 -4.43 -2.30 -10.50
C LEU A 15 -5.11 -1.76 -9.25
N VAL A 16 -6.12 -0.92 -9.45
CA VAL A 16 -7.04 -0.42 -8.43
C VAL A 16 -8.33 -1.23 -8.50
N LEU A 17 -8.43 -2.23 -7.64
CA LEU A 17 -9.60 -3.10 -7.58
C LEU A 17 -10.70 -2.51 -6.68
N PRO A 18 -11.99 -2.69 -7.02
CA PRO A 18 -12.47 -3.51 -8.14
C PRO A 18 -12.54 -2.77 -9.48
N GLN A 19 -12.25 -1.47 -9.56
CA GLN A 19 -12.54 -0.67 -10.75
C GLN A 19 -11.79 -1.16 -12.01
N ASP A 20 -10.51 -1.46 -11.87
CA ASP A 20 -9.64 -1.83 -12.99
C ASP A 20 -9.86 -3.27 -13.49
N ILE A 21 -10.71 -4.06 -12.81
CA ILE A 21 -11.12 -5.37 -13.33
C ILE A 21 -11.91 -5.26 -14.64
N ALA A 22 -12.48 -4.09 -14.91
CA ALA A 22 -13.14 -3.75 -16.17
C ALA A 22 -12.23 -3.92 -17.39
N ASP A 23 -10.91 -3.71 -17.22
CA ASP A 23 -9.92 -3.91 -18.29
C ASP A 23 -9.82 -5.37 -18.73
N PHE A 24 -10.20 -6.30 -17.85
CA PHE A 24 -10.24 -7.74 -18.10
C PHE A 24 -11.62 -8.22 -18.57
N GLY A 25 -12.58 -7.31 -18.77
CA GLY A 25 -13.93 -7.61 -19.21
C GLY A 25 -14.88 -8.07 -18.10
N VAL A 26 -14.49 -7.92 -16.82
CA VAL A 26 -15.34 -8.20 -15.66
C VAL A 26 -15.97 -6.89 -15.19
N ARG A 27 -17.26 -6.87 -14.81
CA ARG A 27 -17.84 -5.66 -14.21
C ARG A 27 -17.31 -5.52 -12.77
N PRO A 28 -16.94 -4.30 -12.30
CA PRO A 28 -16.41 -4.11 -10.95
C PRO A 28 -17.30 -4.66 -9.82
N GLY A 29 -18.63 -4.59 -9.97
CA GLY A 29 -19.57 -5.13 -8.98
C GLY A 29 -19.62 -6.65 -8.90
N ASP A 30 -19.08 -7.36 -9.89
CA ASP A 30 -19.06 -8.82 -9.93
C ASP A 30 -17.76 -9.41 -9.34
N LEU A 31 -16.75 -8.57 -9.07
CA LEU A 31 -15.49 -9.03 -8.47
C LEU A 31 -15.68 -9.32 -6.98
N ASN A 32 -15.41 -10.56 -6.58
CA ASN A 32 -15.39 -10.95 -5.18
C ASN A 32 -14.29 -10.20 -4.41
N VAL A 33 -14.64 -9.62 -3.26
CA VAL A 33 -13.70 -8.92 -2.38
C VAL A 33 -12.51 -9.81 -1.98
N ALA A 34 -12.74 -11.07 -1.64
CA ALA A 34 -11.70 -12.03 -1.31
C ALA A 34 -10.75 -12.29 -2.49
N ALA A 35 -11.24 -12.25 -3.73
CA ALA A 35 -10.37 -12.36 -4.90
C ALA A 35 -9.49 -11.11 -5.08
N ALA A 36 -10.04 -9.92 -4.85
CA ALA A 36 -9.27 -8.67 -4.84
C ALA A 36 -8.18 -8.68 -3.76
N VAL A 37 -8.52 -9.10 -2.54
CA VAL A 37 -7.57 -9.22 -1.44
C VAL A 37 -6.52 -10.30 -1.73
N ARG A 38 -6.91 -11.46 -2.27
CA ARG A 38 -5.97 -12.52 -2.68
C ARG A 38 -4.97 -12.01 -3.71
N MET A 39 -5.39 -11.22 -4.70
CA MET A 39 -4.49 -10.57 -5.65
C MET A 39 -3.51 -9.63 -4.94
N SER A 40 -4.03 -8.80 -4.03
CA SER A 40 -3.26 -7.80 -3.28
C SER A 40 -2.22 -8.35 -2.32
N MET A 41 -2.40 -9.56 -1.79
CA MET A 41 -1.51 -10.19 -0.79
C MET A 41 -0.58 -11.27 -1.41
N SER A 42 -0.49 -11.31 -2.75
CA SER A 42 0.25 -12.34 -3.49
C SER A 42 1.74 -12.00 -3.55
N ILE A 43 2.41 -11.98 -2.39
CA ILE A 43 3.84 -11.65 -2.29
C ILE A 43 4.64 -12.66 -3.11
N PRO A 44 5.41 -12.21 -4.13
CA PRO A 44 6.28 -13.08 -4.92
C PRO A 44 7.19 -13.95 -4.05
N PHE A 45 7.47 -15.17 -4.52
CA PHE A 45 8.27 -16.19 -3.83
C PHE A 45 7.64 -16.84 -2.59
N PHE A 46 6.63 -16.20 -1.97
CA PHE A 46 5.87 -16.78 -0.86
C PHE A 46 4.51 -17.33 -1.29
N TYR A 47 3.86 -16.67 -2.25
CA TYR A 47 2.56 -17.08 -2.78
C TYR A 47 2.54 -17.16 -4.30
N GLU A 48 1.72 -18.06 -4.84
CA GLU A 48 1.51 -18.15 -6.28
C GLU A 48 0.78 -16.89 -6.81
N PRO A 49 1.24 -16.32 -7.94
CA PRO A 49 0.59 -15.19 -8.59
C PRO A 49 -0.81 -15.59 -9.05
N VAL A 50 -1.76 -14.67 -8.96
CA VAL A 50 -3.11 -14.86 -9.48
C VAL A 50 -3.09 -14.70 -11.00
N LYS A 51 -3.53 -15.72 -11.73
CA LYS A 51 -3.67 -15.65 -13.19
C LYS A 51 -5.02 -15.03 -13.53
N LEU A 52 -5.00 -13.85 -14.13
CA LEU A 52 -6.21 -13.15 -14.55
C LEU A 52 -6.31 -13.18 -16.07
N ARG A 53 -7.37 -13.81 -16.59
CA ARG A 53 -7.64 -13.91 -18.03
C ARG A 53 -8.50 -12.74 -18.49
N ASN A 54 -8.06 -12.05 -19.53
CA ASN A 54 -8.85 -11.02 -20.18
C ASN A 54 -9.94 -11.67 -21.04
N MET A 55 -11.22 -11.40 -20.77
CA MET A 55 -12.33 -11.98 -21.52
C MET A 55 -12.41 -11.49 -22.97
N LYS A 56 -11.83 -10.33 -23.29
CA LYS A 56 -11.85 -9.74 -24.64
C LYS A 56 -10.71 -10.25 -25.51
N THR A 57 -9.50 -10.35 -24.95
CA THR A 57 -8.28 -10.70 -25.71
C THR A 57 -7.81 -12.14 -25.48
N ASN A 58 -8.38 -12.83 -24.50
CA ASN A 58 -7.96 -14.15 -24.02
C ASN A 58 -6.52 -14.23 -23.49
N GLN A 59 -5.82 -13.09 -23.36
CA GLN A 59 -4.49 -13.01 -22.77
C GLN A 59 -4.55 -13.21 -21.26
N VAL A 60 -3.49 -13.77 -20.68
CA VAL A 60 -3.36 -14.01 -19.25
C VAL A 60 -2.33 -13.03 -18.67
N SER A 61 -2.75 -12.26 -17.67
CA SER A 61 -1.85 -11.47 -16.82
C SER A 61 -1.59 -12.20 -15.50
N TYR A 62 -0.39 -12.00 -14.96
CA TYR A 62 0.02 -12.48 -13.65
C TYR A 62 -0.07 -11.32 -12.66
N ILE A 63 -0.91 -11.48 -11.65
CA ILE A 63 -1.19 -10.47 -10.63
C ILE A 63 -0.51 -10.89 -9.33
N VAL A 64 0.23 -9.96 -8.75
CA VAL A 64 0.97 -10.12 -7.50
C VAL A 64 0.69 -8.95 -6.57
N ASP A 65 1.30 -9.00 -5.39
CA ASP A 65 1.18 -8.00 -4.34
C ASP A 65 1.33 -6.54 -4.83
N GLY A 66 0.51 -5.66 -4.24
CA GLY A 66 0.49 -4.23 -4.56
C GLY A 66 1.74 -3.47 -4.12
N GLY A 67 2.41 -3.95 -3.06
CA GLY A 67 3.60 -3.35 -2.46
C GLY A 67 4.81 -3.24 -3.41
N ILE A 68 4.82 -4.04 -4.49
CA ILE A 68 5.83 -3.95 -5.56
C ILE A 68 5.81 -2.59 -6.24
N LEU A 69 4.61 -2.09 -6.55
CA LEU A 69 4.42 -0.87 -7.33
C LEU A 69 3.91 0.29 -6.48
N SER A 70 3.25 0.02 -5.35
CA SER A 70 2.68 1.02 -4.46
C SER A 70 2.35 0.46 -3.08
N ASN A 71 3.23 0.70 -2.09
CA ASN A 71 3.03 0.19 -0.74
C ASN A 71 2.18 1.09 0.18
N PHE A 72 1.95 2.35 -0.18
CA PHE A 72 1.14 3.28 0.64
C PHE A 72 0.27 4.25 -0.19
N PRO A 73 -0.78 3.76 -0.86
CA PRO A 73 -1.60 4.51 -1.80
C PRO A 73 -2.63 5.42 -1.14
N VAL A 74 -2.22 6.22 -0.16
CA VAL A 74 -3.16 7.02 0.63
C VAL A 74 -3.90 8.07 -0.23
N TRP A 75 -3.29 8.48 -1.35
CA TRP A 75 -3.88 9.36 -2.38
C TRP A 75 -5.11 8.75 -3.06
N LEU A 76 -5.25 7.43 -3.08
CA LEU A 76 -6.37 6.75 -3.76
C LEU A 76 -7.72 7.06 -3.11
N PHE A 77 -7.69 7.48 -1.84
CA PHE A 77 -8.85 7.78 -1.02
C PHE A 77 -9.06 9.29 -0.82
N ASP A 78 -8.14 10.12 -1.32
CA ASP A 78 -8.32 11.57 -1.31
C ASP A 78 -9.34 12.00 -2.37
N THR A 79 -10.10 13.03 -2.05
CA THR A 79 -10.97 13.74 -2.99
C THR A 79 -10.27 15.03 -3.43
N GLU A 80 -10.30 15.31 -4.74
CA GLU A 80 -9.76 16.54 -5.30
C GLU A 80 -10.81 17.66 -5.22
N GLY A 81 -10.36 18.89 -4.94
CA GLY A 81 -11.14 20.12 -5.09
C GLY A 81 -12.10 20.46 -3.94
N GLU A 82 -12.73 19.48 -3.30
CA GLU A 82 -13.60 19.72 -2.15
C GLU A 82 -12.95 19.27 -0.84
N VAL A 83 -13.15 20.07 0.21
CA VAL A 83 -12.85 19.62 1.57
C VAL A 83 -13.86 18.53 1.90
N SER A 84 -13.44 17.27 1.79
CA SER A 84 -14.25 16.16 2.29
C SER A 84 -14.60 16.41 3.76
N ALA A 85 -15.86 16.20 4.13
CA ALA A 85 -16.30 16.25 5.53
C ALA A 85 -15.55 15.24 6.42
N TRP A 86 -14.89 14.26 5.81
CA TRP A 86 -14.13 13.22 6.49
C TRP A 86 -12.69 13.16 5.94
N PRO A 87 -11.65 13.33 6.77
CA PRO A 87 -10.28 13.12 6.34
C PRO A 87 -10.02 11.63 6.11
N THR A 88 -9.09 11.33 5.20
CA THR A 88 -8.56 9.97 5.09
C THR A 88 -7.41 9.82 6.07
N PHE A 89 -7.39 8.77 6.87
CA PHE A 89 -6.24 8.40 7.69
C PHE A 89 -5.48 7.24 7.05
N GLY A 90 -4.17 7.31 7.06
CA GLY A 90 -3.31 6.22 6.59
C GLY A 90 -2.59 5.59 7.77
N PHE A 91 -2.62 4.26 7.88
CA PHE A 91 -1.84 3.53 8.88
C PHE A 91 -0.61 2.97 8.18
N LYS A 92 0.58 3.44 8.54
CA LYS A 92 1.83 3.01 7.92
C LYS A 92 2.64 2.21 8.92
N LEU A 93 2.93 0.96 8.58
CA LEU A 93 3.91 0.18 9.33
C LEU A 93 5.29 0.77 9.05
N VAL A 94 6.03 1.07 10.12
CA VAL A 94 7.38 1.60 10.03
C VAL A 94 8.34 0.66 10.74
N GLU A 95 9.44 0.35 10.07
CA GLU A 95 10.52 -0.38 10.69
C GLU A 95 11.24 0.53 11.70
N PRO A 96 11.75 -0.03 12.81
CA PRO A 96 12.62 0.70 13.72
C PRO A 96 13.90 1.19 13.01
N ASP A 97 14.61 2.13 13.63
CA ASP A 97 15.88 2.69 13.12
C ASP A 97 16.85 1.61 12.62
N GLU A 98 17.71 1.95 11.65
CA GLU A 98 18.65 1.06 10.94
C GLU A 98 19.43 0.10 11.86
N GLU A 99 19.65 0.47 13.12
CA GLU A 99 20.33 -0.33 14.15
C GLU A 99 19.60 -1.62 14.55
N MET A 100 18.29 -1.74 14.31
CA MET A 100 17.48 -2.93 14.63
C MET A 100 17.26 -3.88 13.45
N GLN A 101 17.77 -3.55 12.25
CA GLN A 101 17.56 -4.39 11.06
C GLN A 101 18.42 -5.65 11.12
N VAL A 102 17.78 -6.82 11.11
CA VAL A 102 18.48 -8.10 11.01
C VAL A 102 18.87 -8.34 9.54
N PRO A 103 20.16 -8.49 9.20
CA PRO A 103 20.58 -8.69 7.82
C PRO A 103 19.95 -9.93 7.18
N HIS A 104 19.52 -9.82 5.92
CA HIS A 104 19.02 -10.97 5.17
C HIS A 104 20.09 -12.07 5.07
N ARG A 105 19.72 -13.30 5.47
CA ARG A 105 20.60 -14.47 5.33
C ARG A 105 20.48 -15.07 3.94
N ILE A 106 21.46 -14.83 3.07
CA ILE A 106 21.50 -15.36 1.71
C ILE A 106 22.19 -16.73 1.72
N ARG A 107 21.44 -17.80 1.44
CA ARG A 107 21.91 -19.19 1.42
C ARG A 107 21.93 -19.82 0.03
N GLY A 108 21.38 -19.13 -0.97
CA GLY A 108 21.24 -19.62 -2.35
C GLY A 108 20.42 -18.69 -3.24
N PRO A 109 20.15 -19.08 -4.50
CA PRO A 109 19.53 -18.21 -5.50
C PRO A 109 18.10 -17.76 -5.12
N ILE A 110 17.31 -18.63 -4.50
CA ILE A 110 15.94 -18.28 -4.05
C ILE A 110 15.99 -17.24 -2.93
N SER A 111 16.84 -17.45 -1.91
CA SER A 111 17.00 -16.48 -0.82
C SER A 111 17.61 -15.16 -1.28
N LEU A 112 18.45 -15.16 -2.32
CA LEU A 112 18.97 -13.95 -2.93
C LEU A 112 17.85 -13.15 -3.60
N LEU A 113 17.01 -13.81 -4.41
CA LEU A 113 15.88 -13.15 -5.07
C LEU A 113 14.84 -12.62 -4.07
N ALA A 114 14.56 -13.38 -3.00
CA ALA A 114 13.69 -12.92 -1.92
C ALA A 114 14.26 -11.72 -1.16
N ALA A 115 15.57 -11.70 -0.90
CA ALA A 115 16.26 -10.56 -0.29
C ALA A 115 16.20 -9.32 -1.21
N LEU A 116 16.53 -9.47 -2.50
CA LEU A 116 16.42 -8.39 -3.48
C LEU A 116 15.01 -7.81 -3.55
N PHE A 117 14.00 -8.68 -3.51
CA PHE A 117 12.61 -8.28 -3.52
C PHE A 117 12.23 -7.49 -2.26
N SER A 118 12.62 -7.99 -1.08
CA SER A 118 12.34 -7.33 0.21
C SER A 118 12.99 -5.94 0.25
N THR A 119 14.27 -5.85 -0.12
CA THR A 119 14.99 -4.57 -0.22
C THR A 119 14.35 -3.60 -1.23
N MET A 120 13.84 -4.08 -2.36
CA MET A 120 13.15 -3.22 -3.33
C MET A 120 11.88 -2.61 -2.72
N MET A 121 11.11 -3.41 -1.99
CA MET A 121 9.88 -2.98 -1.33
C MET A 121 10.17 -1.95 -0.22
N GLU A 122 11.18 -2.21 0.62
CA GLU A 122 11.66 -1.28 1.66
C GLU A 122 12.17 0.05 1.06
N ALA A 123 12.92 -0.01 -0.04
CA ALA A 123 13.43 1.19 -0.73
C ALA A 123 12.29 2.03 -1.33
N HIS A 124 11.20 1.38 -1.76
CA HIS A 124 9.99 2.10 -2.15
C HIS A 124 9.38 2.79 -0.93
N ASP A 125 9.32 2.18 0.25
CA ASP A 125 8.77 2.81 1.48
C ASP A 125 9.55 4.02 2.00
N ALA A 126 10.88 3.97 1.95
CA ALA A 126 11.77 4.98 2.53
C ALA A 126 11.70 6.34 1.81
N ARG A 127 11.37 6.35 0.51
CA ARG A 127 11.29 7.59 -0.29
C ARG A 127 10.07 8.48 0.04
N TYR A 128 9.12 8.03 0.87
CA TYR A 128 7.82 8.70 1.08
C TYR A 128 7.70 9.57 2.35
N ILE A 129 8.79 9.78 3.12
CA ILE A 129 8.73 10.55 4.39
C ILE A 129 8.54 12.08 4.19
N LYS A 130 8.52 12.60 2.95
CA LYS A 130 8.60 14.05 2.69
C LYS A 130 7.34 14.76 2.17
N ASP A 131 6.21 14.07 2.01
CA ASP A 131 5.01 14.68 1.42
C ASP A 131 3.98 15.18 2.44
N GLU A 132 3.22 16.21 2.06
CA GLU A 132 2.03 16.76 2.76
C GLU A 132 1.00 15.69 3.15
N GLN A 133 1.07 14.50 2.54
CA GLN A 133 0.24 13.34 2.82
C GLN A 133 0.55 12.68 4.18
N PHE A 134 1.72 12.93 4.77
CA PHE A 134 2.13 12.29 6.04
C PHE A 134 1.40 12.81 7.27
N ILE A 135 0.75 13.96 7.15
CA ILE A 135 0.11 14.66 8.26
C ILE A 135 -1.10 13.88 8.78
N ARG A 136 -1.72 13.11 7.90
CA ARG A 136 -2.83 12.20 8.20
C ARG A 136 -2.37 10.73 8.29
N THR A 137 -1.08 10.51 8.49
CA THR A 137 -0.48 9.18 8.59
C THR A 137 -0.14 8.85 10.04
N ILE A 138 -0.59 7.70 10.50
CA ILE A 138 -0.31 7.11 11.80
C ILE A 138 0.85 6.11 11.59
N PRO A 139 2.09 6.45 11.98
CA PRO A 139 3.20 5.51 11.93
C PRO A 139 3.07 4.48 13.06
N ILE A 140 3.13 3.20 12.71
CA ILE A 140 3.03 2.07 13.63
C ILE A 140 4.38 1.34 13.64
N PRO A 141 5.14 1.37 14.75
CA PRO A 141 6.35 0.58 14.88
C PRO A 141 6.10 -0.93 14.73
N THR A 142 6.89 -1.60 13.90
CA THR A 142 6.80 -3.07 13.74
C THR A 142 7.59 -3.85 14.79
N LEU A 143 8.27 -3.16 15.72
CA LEU A 143 9.04 -3.76 16.81
C LEU A 143 10.08 -4.80 16.34
N GLY A 144 10.63 -4.59 15.14
CA GLY A 144 11.61 -5.50 14.53
C GLY A 144 11.01 -6.75 13.87
N VAL A 145 9.69 -6.84 13.75
CA VAL A 145 9.02 -7.89 12.95
C VAL A 145 9.11 -7.53 11.48
N GLY A 146 9.71 -8.42 10.69
CA GLY A 146 9.85 -8.24 9.25
C GLY A 146 8.57 -8.54 8.47
N THR A 147 8.42 -7.92 7.30
CA THR A 147 7.23 -8.05 6.43
C THR A 147 6.90 -9.49 6.03
N THR A 148 7.89 -10.40 6.01
CA THR A 148 7.74 -11.81 5.62
C THR A 148 7.98 -12.80 6.76
N GLU A 149 8.00 -12.32 8.01
CA GLU A 149 8.07 -13.18 9.20
C GLU A 149 6.69 -13.76 9.51
N PHE A 150 6.29 -14.82 8.78
CA PHE A 150 4.96 -15.43 8.93
C PHE A 150 4.78 -16.29 10.19
N ASP A 151 5.87 -16.61 10.88
CA ASP A 151 5.89 -17.50 12.05
C ASP A 151 6.20 -16.70 13.33
N ILE A 152 5.44 -15.63 13.57
CA ILE A 152 5.55 -14.84 14.80
C ILE A 152 4.84 -15.51 15.97
N SER A 153 5.40 -15.37 17.16
CA SER A 153 4.76 -15.85 18.38
C SER A 153 3.50 -15.05 18.71
N ARG A 154 2.62 -15.64 19.52
CA ARG A 154 1.40 -14.96 19.97
C ARG A 154 1.73 -13.68 20.74
N GLU A 155 2.80 -13.70 21.52
CA GLU A 155 3.30 -12.56 22.29
C GLU A 155 3.74 -11.42 21.36
N LYS A 156 4.48 -11.73 20.28
CA LYS A 156 4.85 -10.73 19.26
C LYS A 156 3.62 -10.17 18.55
N SER A 157 2.65 -11.02 18.20
CA SER A 157 1.41 -10.59 17.55
C SER A 157 0.59 -9.63 18.43
N GLU A 158 0.47 -9.94 19.72
CA GLU A 158 -0.17 -9.05 20.69
C GLU A 158 0.60 -7.73 20.84
N ALA A 159 1.93 -7.78 20.88
CA ALA A 159 2.76 -6.58 20.95
C ALA A 159 2.58 -5.66 19.73
N LEU A 160 2.48 -6.23 18.51
CA LEU A 160 2.16 -5.48 17.29
C LEU A 160 0.77 -4.83 17.36
N TYR A 161 -0.22 -5.57 17.86
CA TYR A 161 -1.57 -5.05 18.05
C TYR A 161 -1.58 -3.86 19.01
N GLN A 162 -0.94 -3.97 20.17
CA GLN A 162 -0.85 -2.88 21.14
C GLN A 162 -0.05 -1.69 20.58
N SER A 163 1.03 -1.94 19.83
CA SER A 163 1.78 -0.88 19.16
C SER A 163 0.89 -0.06 18.21
N GLY A 164 0.06 -0.73 17.41
CA GLY A 164 -0.91 -0.06 16.54
C GLY A 164 -1.95 0.75 17.30
N ARG A 165 -2.47 0.21 18.41
CA ARG A 165 -3.42 0.91 19.28
C ARG A 165 -2.82 2.17 19.90
N GLU A 166 -1.66 2.05 20.52
CA GLU A 166 -0.98 3.19 21.15
C GLU A 166 -0.61 4.27 20.12
N ALA A 167 -0.17 3.88 18.93
CA ALA A 167 0.15 4.82 17.85
C ALA A 167 -1.10 5.60 17.40
N ALA A 168 -2.24 4.91 17.28
CA ALA A 168 -3.52 5.54 16.94
C ALA A 168 -4.01 6.47 18.05
N GLU A 169 -3.98 6.03 19.31
CA GLU A 169 -4.37 6.83 20.48
C GLU A 169 -3.54 8.13 20.56
N LYS A 170 -2.20 8.01 20.48
CA LYS A 170 -1.28 9.17 20.47
C LYS A 170 -1.56 10.13 19.32
N PHE A 171 -1.88 9.62 18.13
CA PHE A 171 -2.20 10.46 16.98
C PHE A 171 -3.53 11.20 17.17
N PHE A 172 -4.57 10.51 17.61
CA PHE A 172 -5.91 11.12 17.76
C PHE A 172 -5.99 12.10 18.94
N ASP A 173 -5.13 11.98 19.96
CA ASP A 173 -5.03 12.94 21.06
C ASP A 173 -4.58 14.34 20.59
N ILE A 174 -3.76 14.41 19.53
CA ILE A 174 -3.21 15.67 19.01
C ILE A 174 -3.84 16.12 17.69
N TRP A 175 -4.63 15.26 17.04
CA TRP A 175 -5.15 15.51 15.70
C TRP A 175 -6.36 16.44 15.72
N ASP A 176 -6.22 17.62 15.09
CA ASP A 176 -7.33 18.56 14.87
C ASP A 176 -7.70 18.67 13.39
N PHE A 177 -8.94 18.31 13.08
CA PHE A 177 -9.45 18.35 11.70
C PHE A 177 -9.58 19.79 11.16
N THR A 178 -9.97 20.74 12.00
CA THR A 178 -10.11 22.15 11.62
C THR A 178 -8.75 22.76 11.28
N GLU A 179 -7.73 22.48 12.09
CA GLU A 179 -6.36 22.90 11.82
C GLU A 179 -5.84 22.30 10.50
N TYR A 180 -6.10 21.00 10.27
CA TYR A 180 -5.75 20.34 9.02
C TYR A 180 -6.39 21.03 7.80
N VAL A 181 -7.69 21.32 7.85
CA VAL A 181 -8.40 21.98 6.74
C VAL A 181 -7.83 23.37 6.49
N ASN A 182 -7.65 24.17 7.53
CA ASN A 182 -7.11 25.53 7.40
C ASN A 182 -5.71 25.54 6.77
N LYS A 183 -4.84 24.62 7.19
CA LYS A 183 -3.44 24.59 6.76
C LYS A 183 -3.21 23.96 5.38
N TYR A 184 -3.99 22.94 5.02
CA TYR A 184 -3.74 22.13 3.82
C TYR A 184 -4.81 22.20 2.74
N ARG A 185 -6.02 22.65 3.07
CA ARG A 185 -7.16 22.68 2.14
C ARG A 185 -7.77 24.07 1.93
N GLY A 186 -7.55 25.01 2.85
CA GLY A 186 -8.16 26.35 2.83
C GLY A 186 -7.71 27.30 1.70
N SER A 187 -6.70 26.96 0.88
CA SER A 187 -6.00 27.96 0.06
C SER A 187 -5.44 27.48 -1.29
N LYS A 188 -5.81 26.31 -1.83
CA LYS A 188 -5.24 25.84 -3.11
C LYS A 188 -6.15 26.21 -4.29
N PRO A 189 -5.70 27.05 -5.26
CA PRO A 189 -6.42 27.26 -6.50
C PRO A 189 -6.56 25.94 -7.26
N ARG A 190 -7.66 25.78 -7.98
CA ARG A 190 -7.98 24.64 -8.84
C ARG A 190 -6.88 24.47 -9.91
N ILE A 191 -5.98 23.50 -9.75
CA ILE A 191 -4.98 23.17 -10.77
C ILE A 191 -5.57 22.06 -11.66
N ASP A 192 -6.04 22.44 -12.85
CA ASP A 192 -6.49 21.50 -13.87
C ASP A 192 -5.34 20.62 -14.37
N ARG A 193 -5.32 19.35 -13.95
CA ARG A 193 -4.24 18.39 -14.24
C ARG A 193 -4.42 17.56 -15.51
N VAL A 194 -5.12 18.08 -16.52
CA VAL A 194 -5.28 17.37 -17.83
C VAL A 194 -3.96 17.30 -18.64
N ARG A 195 -2.85 17.93 -18.20
CA ARG A 195 -1.61 18.01 -18.98
C ARG A 195 -0.38 17.22 -18.51
N ARG A 196 -0.40 16.46 -17.41
CA ARG A 196 0.84 15.78 -16.91
C ARG A 196 1.00 14.28 -17.22
N LEU A 197 0.14 13.69 -18.06
CA LEU A 197 0.29 12.29 -18.50
C LEU A 197 0.65 12.13 -19.99
N LYS A 198 1.08 13.21 -20.67
CA LYS A 198 1.54 13.15 -22.08
C LYS A 198 3.02 13.51 -22.28
N SER A 199 3.80 13.63 -21.22
CA SER A 199 5.22 13.94 -21.31
C SER A 199 5.95 13.29 -20.14
N GLY A 200 6.41 12.07 -20.38
CA GLY A 200 7.16 11.22 -19.47
C GLY A 200 7.37 9.89 -20.17
#